data_AF-A0A915ZVY4-F1
#
_entry.id   AF-A0A915ZVY4-F1
#
_cell.length_a   1.000
_cell.length_b   1.000
_cell.length_c   1.000
_cell.angle_alpha   90.00
_cell.angle_beta   90.00
_cell.angle_gamma   90.00
#
_symmetry.space_group_name_H-M   'P 1'
#
loop_
_entity.id
_entity.type
_entity.pdbx_description
1 polymer ?
#
loop_
_entity_poly.entity_id
_entity_poly.type
_entity_poly.pdbx_seq_one_letter_code
_entity_poly.pdbx_strand_id
1 'polypeptide(L)'
;MQLVPKKQVTENTLIFKNNNNSTYDFYNGKTSWNGSNNTFRELSHQYLFIPVKRNETLEEAYARITVESEELMEKSNGEINMKITENYLKTTLELFCKKSKATNYK
;
A
#
# COMPACT_ATOMS: atom_id res chain seq x y z
N MET A 1 24.03 6.22 16.08
CA MET A 1 23.26 5.81 14.89
C MET A 1 21.79 5.86 15.27
N GLN A 2 21.05 6.85 14.77
CA GLN A 2 19.64 7.03 15.10
C GLN A 2 18.83 6.20 14.10
N LEU A 3 18.13 5.17 14.57
CA LEU A 3 17.20 4.42 13.72
C LEU A 3 16.12 5.38 13.23
N VAL A 4 16.10 5.63 11.92
CA VAL A 4 15.02 6.36 11.28
C VAL A 4 13.74 5.55 11.46
N PRO A 5 12.62 6.16 11.89
CA PRO A 5 11.36 5.43 12.02
C PRO A 5 10.99 4.84 10.65
N LYS A 6 10.85 3.51 10.57
CA LYS A 6 10.30 2.83 9.39
C LYS A 6 8.96 3.46 9.07
N LYS A 7 8.90 4.23 7.98
CA LYS A 7 7.76 5.08 7.68
C LYS A 7 6.71 4.18 7.04
N GLN A 8 5.80 3.66 7.88
CA GLN A 8 4.75 2.72 7.48
C GLN A 8 4.03 3.16 6.20
N VAL A 9 3.60 2.18 5.42
CA VAL A 9 2.58 2.34 4.39
C VAL A 9 1.44 3.19 4.98
N THR A 10 1.05 4.24 4.24
CA THR A 10 0.15 5.28 4.74
C THR A 10 -1.15 4.70 5.30
N GLU A 11 -1.73 5.39 6.28
CA GLU A 11 -2.95 5.02 7.04
C GLU A 11 -4.18 4.60 6.21
N ASN A 12 -4.16 4.80 4.88
CA ASN A 12 -5.25 4.51 3.96
C ASN A 12 -4.96 3.38 2.96
N THR A 13 -4.01 2.48 3.22
CA THR A 13 -3.76 1.29 2.39
C THR A 13 -4.34 0.06 3.04
N LEU A 14 -5.04 -0.76 2.25
CA LEU A 14 -5.60 -2.02 2.69
C LEU A 14 -5.14 -3.14 1.76
N ILE A 15 -4.42 -4.11 2.34
CA ILE A 15 -4.09 -5.35 1.65
C ILE A 15 -5.32 -6.24 1.69
N PHE A 16 -5.63 -6.89 0.59
CA PHE A 16 -6.74 -7.83 0.56
C PHE A 16 -6.39 -9.13 -0.18
N LYS A 17 -7.00 -10.21 0.27
CA LYS A 17 -6.98 -11.51 -0.40
C LYS A 17 -8.42 -11.97 -0.62
N ASN A 18 -8.76 -12.26 -1.87
CA ASN A 18 -10.01 -12.93 -2.18
C ASN A 18 -9.84 -14.43 -1.86
N ASN A 19 -10.67 -14.95 -0.95
CA ASN A 19 -10.67 -16.37 -0.60
C ASN A 19 -11.68 -17.17 -1.45
N ASN A 20 -12.78 -16.53 -1.81
CA ASN A 20 -13.78 -17.02 -2.76
C ASN A 20 -14.61 -15.84 -3.32
N ASN A 21 -15.58 -16.11 -4.19
CA ASN A 21 -16.43 -15.10 -4.85
C ASN A 21 -17.23 -14.16 -3.91
N SER A 22 -17.16 -14.34 -2.59
CA SER A 22 -17.95 -13.58 -1.62
C SER A 22 -17.20 -13.15 -0.36
N THR A 23 -16.01 -13.70 -0.09
CA THR A 23 -15.26 -13.43 1.14
C THR A 23 -13.83 -12.98 0.84
N TYR A 24 -13.39 -12.00 1.63
CA TYR A 24 -12.09 -11.37 1.53
C TYR A 24 -11.46 -11.29 2.91
N ASP A 25 -10.16 -11.56 2.98
CA ASP A 25 -9.38 -11.17 4.13
C ASP A 25 -8.71 -9.83 3.85
N PHE A 26 -8.65 -8.99 4.88
CA PHE A 26 -8.10 -7.66 4.83
C PHE A 26 -6.99 -7.49 5.87
N TYR A 27 -6.02 -6.63 5.58
CA TYR A 27 -4.97 -6.24 6.51
C TYR A 27 -4.52 -4.80 6.28
N ASN A 28 -4.49 -4.01 7.34
CA ASN A 28 -4.13 -2.59 7.30
C ASN A 28 -2.73 -2.29 7.89
N GLY A 29 -1.89 -3.31 8.10
CA GLY A 29 -0.60 -3.16 8.79
C GLY A 29 -0.67 -3.31 10.31
N LYS A 30 -1.86 -3.43 10.90
CA LYS A 30 -2.05 -3.62 12.34
C LYS A 30 -2.97 -4.79 12.68
N THR A 31 -4.11 -4.86 12.02
CA THR A 31 -5.15 -5.87 12.28
C THR A 31 -5.55 -6.55 10.99
N SER A 32 -5.83 -7.85 11.09
CA SER A 32 -6.43 -8.64 10.02
C SER A 32 -7.88 -9.00 10.37
N TRP A 33 -8.75 -9.00 9.36
CA TRP A 33 -10.16 -9.37 9.52
C TRP A 33 -10.74 -9.89 8.21
N ASN A 34 -11.83 -10.66 8.30
CA ASN A 34 -12.59 -11.12 7.14
C ASN A 34 -13.77 -10.17 6.85
N GLY A 35 -14.15 -10.03 5.58
CA GLY A 35 -15.35 -9.32 5.19
C GLY A 35 -15.99 -9.85 3.91
N SER A 36 -17.19 -9.35 3.65
CA SER A 36 -18.04 -9.75 2.52
C SER A 36 -17.80 -8.91 1.26
N ASN A 37 -18.46 -9.24 0.15
CA ASN A 37 -18.57 -8.37 -1.02
C ASN A 37 -19.03 -6.94 -0.69
N ASN A 38 -19.97 -6.79 0.25
CA ASN A 38 -20.44 -5.46 0.65
C ASN A 38 -19.34 -4.69 1.39
N THR A 39 -18.67 -5.37 2.33
CA THR A 39 -17.50 -4.82 3.04
C THR A 39 -16.40 -4.41 2.07
N PHE A 40 -16.09 -5.25 1.09
CA PHE A 40 -15.11 -4.96 0.04
C PHE A 40 -15.48 -3.70 -0.74
N ARG A 41 -16.75 -3.56 -1.16
CA ARG A 41 -17.25 -2.41 -1.91
C ARG A 41 -17.24 -1.12 -1.09
N GLU A 42 -17.58 -1.19 0.19
CA GLU A 42 -17.56 -0.03 1.08
C GLU A 42 -16.13 0.46 1.32
N LEU A 43 -15.23 -0.48 1.62
CA LEU A 43 -13.83 -0.17 1.92
C LEU A 43 -13.04 0.24 0.67
N SER A 44 -13.39 -0.25 -0.52
CA SER A 44 -12.70 0.14 -1.76
C SER A 44 -12.88 1.61 -2.13
N HIS A 45 -13.90 2.27 -1.59
CA HIS A 45 -14.09 3.72 -1.73
C HIS A 45 -13.25 4.52 -0.72
N GLN A 46 -12.81 3.91 0.38
CA GLN A 46 -12.13 4.59 1.49
C GLN A 46 -10.62 4.35 1.48
N TYR A 47 -10.21 3.16 1.03
CA TYR A 47 -8.83 2.68 1.07
C TYR A 47 -8.29 2.42 -0.32
N LEU A 48 -6.97 2.55 -0.44
CA LEU A 48 -6.23 2.03 -1.57
C LEU A 48 -6.06 0.52 -1.41
N PHE A 49 -6.72 -0.25 -2.27
CA PHE A 49 -6.69 -1.70 -2.23
C PHE A 49 -5.48 -2.25 -2.96
N ILE A 50 -4.75 -3.13 -2.29
CA ILE A 50 -3.63 -3.85 -2.90
C ILE A 50 -3.86 -5.35 -2.75
N PRO A 51 -4.00 -6.09 -3.86
CA PRO A 51 -4.17 -7.53 -3.80
C PRO A 51 -2.87 -8.20 -3.39
N VAL A 52 -3.00 -9.29 -2.65
CA VAL A 52 -1.88 -10.19 -2.34
C VAL A 52 -1.43 -10.94 -3.59
N LYS A 53 -0.11 -11.13 -3.77
CA LYS A 53 0.42 -11.97 -4.86
C LYS A 53 0.19 -13.46 -4.60
N ARG A 54 0.33 -14.28 -5.63
CA ARG A 54 0.22 -15.74 -5.48
C ARG A 54 1.28 -16.23 -4.48
N ASN A 55 0.85 -17.05 -3.51
CA ASN A 55 1.68 -17.61 -2.42
C ASN A 55 2.23 -16.60 -1.41
N GLU A 56 1.69 -15.39 -1.36
CA GLU A 56 2.03 -14.39 -0.36
C GLU A 56 0.94 -14.35 0.73
N THR A 57 1.32 -14.04 1.96
CA THR A 57 0.41 -13.71 3.08
C THR A 57 0.03 -12.21 3.04
N LEU A 58 -0.97 -11.81 3.83
CA LEU A 58 -1.37 -10.39 3.88
C LEU A 58 -0.24 -9.52 4.45
N GLU A 59 0.46 -10.02 5.46
CA GLU A 59 1.57 -9.37 6.13
C GLU A 59 2.80 -9.26 5.23
N GLU A 60 3.14 -10.33 4.50
CA GLU A 60 4.23 -10.31 3.52
C GLU A 60 3.95 -9.31 2.40
N ALA A 61 2.71 -9.24 1.90
CA ALA A 61 2.32 -8.25 0.90
C ALA A 61 2.49 -6.82 1.43
N TYR A 62 2.02 -6.56 2.65
CA TYR A 62 2.20 -5.25 3.29
C TYR A 62 3.68 -4.88 3.43
N ALA A 63 4.52 -5.82 3.89
CA ALA A 63 5.95 -5.63 4.04
C ALA A 63 6.62 -5.35 2.68
N ARG A 64 6.33 -6.15 1.66
CA ARG A 64 6.85 -5.96 0.30
C ARG A 64 6.49 -4.60 -0.25
N ILE A 65 5.23 -4.18 -0.15
CA ILE A 65 4.79 -2.87 -0.66
C ILE A 65 5.47 -1.73 0.10
N THR A 66 5.70 -1.91 1.41
CA THR A 66 6.46 -0.94 2.21
C THR A 66 7.87 -0.79 1.67
N VAL A 67 8.59 -1.90 1.49
CA VAL A 67 9.97 -1.91 0.97
C VAL A 67 10.04 -1.37 -0.46
N GLU A 68 9.17 -1.85 -1.37
CA GLU A 68 9.09 -1.36 -2.74
C GLU A 68 8.86 0.15 -2.76
N SER A 69 8.01 0.68 -1.88
CA SER A 69 7.75 2.13 -1.81
C SER A 69 8.94 2.93 -1.28
N GLU A 70 9.66 2.40 -0.30
CA GLU A 70 10.87 3.02 0.25
C GLU A 70 12.00 3.04 -0.78
N GLU A 71 12.28 1.92 -1.46
CA GLU A 71 13.28 1.84 -2.52
C GLU A 71 13.02 2.83 -3.65
N LEU A 72 11.75 3.05 -4.00
CA LEU A 72 11.37 3.99 -5.03
C LEU A 72 11.53 5.44 -4.59
N MET A 73 11.23 5.74 -3.33
CA MET A 73 11.52 7.07 -2.78
C MET A 73 13.02 7.37 -2.82
N GLU A 74 13.86 6.39 -2.46
CA GLU A 74 15.32 6.53 -2.48
C GLU A 74 15.84 6.70 -3.91
N LYS A 75 15.46 5.82 -4.85
CA LYS A 75 15.89 5.88 -6.26
C LYS A 75 15.44 7.15 -6.97
N SER A 76 14.31 7.71 -6.57
CA SER A 76 13.78 8.95 -7.16
C SER A 76 14.30 10.21 -6.46
N ASN A 77 15.07 10.11 -5.37
CA ASN A 77 15.43 11.24 -4.51
C ASN A 77 14.20 12.09 -4.08
N GLY A 78 13.04 11.46 -3.95
CA GLY A 78 11.76 12.13 -3.70
C GLY A 78 11.12 12.84 -4.91
N GLU A 79 11.72 12.77 -6.10
CA GLU A 79 11.22 13.35 -7.35
C GLU A 79 10.89 12.25 -8.37
N ILE A 80 9.70 11.65 -8.25
CA ILE A 80 9.23 10.68 -9.25
C ILE A 80 8.78 11.44 -10.51
N ASN A 81 9.59 11.40 -11.57
CA ASN A 81 9.16 11.82 -12.90
C ASN A 81 8.32 10.72 -13.57
N MET A 82 7.00 10.85 -13.45
CA MET A 82 6.02 9.89 -13.98
C MET A 82 6.14 9.63 -15.49
N LYS A 83 6.77 10.50 -16.27
CA LYS A 83 6.98 10.30 -17.71
C LYS A 83 8.16 9.39 -18.04
N ILE A 84 9.09 9.20 -17.11
CA ILE A 84 10.36 8.49 -17.36
C ILE A 84 10.33 7.06 -16.81
N THR A 85 9.62 6.83 -15.70
CA THR A 85 9.78 5.59 -14.94
C THR A 85 8.95 4.40 -15.41
N GLU A 86 8.00 4.58 -16.35
CA GLU A 86 7.15 3.61 -17.10
C GLU A 86 6.55 2.37 -16.37
N ASN A 87 6.88 2.09 -15.10
CA ASN A 87 6.71 0.77 -14.52
C ASN A 87 6.51 0.81 -12.99
N TYR A 88 5.58 1.65 -12.53
CA TYR A 88 5.06 1.54 -11.16
C TYR A 88 3.65 1.00 -11.16
N LEU A 89 3.42 -0.03 -10.34
CA LEU A 89 2.08 -0.41 -9.93
C LEU A 89 1.38 0.86 -9.41
N LYS A 90 0.19 1.13 -9.96
CA LYS A 90 -0.63 2.31 -9.63
C LYS A 90 -0.75 2.55 -8.13
N THR A 91 -0.78 1.49 -7.34
CA THR A 91 -0.83 1.51 -5.87
C THR A 91 0.41 2.12 -5.24
N THR A 92 1.60 1.84 -5.78
CA THR A 92 2.87 2.38 -5.29
C THR A 92 2.99 3.87 -5.62
N LEU A 93 2.48 4.27 -6.80
CA LEU A 93 2.40 5.67 -7.21
C LEU A 93 1.43 6.49 -6.34
N GLU A 94 0.25 5.94 -6.05
CA GLU A 94 -0.73 6.59 -5.18
C GLU A 94 -0.22 6.71 -3.73
N LEU A 95 0.47 5.68 -3.23
CA LEU A 95 1.11 5.73 -1.92
C LEU A 95 2.16 6.84 -1.83
N PHE A 96 2.99 6.96 -2.87
CA PHE A 96 4.00 8.01 -2.97
C PHE A 96 3.38 9.41 -2.98
N CYS A 97 2.37 9.64 -3.83
CA CYS A 97 1.67 10.94 -3.91
C CYS A 97 1.07 11.36 -2.56
N LYS A 98 0.55 10.42 -1.77
CA LYS A 98 0.03 10.72 -0.43
C LYS A 98 1.17 11.11 0.53
N LYS A 99 2.29 10.39 0.53
CA LYS A 99 3.45 10.71 1.38
C LYS A 99 4.12 12.04 1.02
N SER A 100 4.23 12.38 -0.27
CA SER A 100 4.83 13.65 -0.72
C SER A 100 3.93 14.87 -0.43
N LYS A 101 2.60 14.72 -0.48
CA LYS A 101 1.67 15.76 -0.05
C LYS A 101 1.70 15.97 1.47
N ALA A 102 1.86 14.90 2.26
CA ALA A 102 1.95 14.99 3.72
C ALA A 102 3.20 15.76 4.20
N THR A 103 4.27 15.82 3.41
CA THR A 103 5.48 16.60 3.71
C THR A 103 5.40 18.08 3.33
N ASN A 104 4.29 18.56 2.74
CA ASN A 104 4.12 19.96 2.33
C ASN A 104 3.41 20.85 3.37
N TYR A 105 3.15 20.38 4.58
CA TYR A 105 2.75 21.25 5.68
C TYR A 105 3.98 21.69 6.47
N LYS A 106 4.42 22.91 6.17
CA LYS A 106 5.42 23.67 6.92
C LYS A 106 4.72 24.55 7.95
#